data_AF-A0A177E421-F1
#
_entry.id   AF-A0A177E421-F1
#
_cell.length_a   1.000
_cell.length_b   1.000
_cell.length_c   1.000
_cell.angle_alpha   90.00
_cell.angle_beta   90.00
_cell.angle_gamma   90.00
#
_symmetry.space_group_name_H-M   'P 1'
#
loop_
_entity.id
_entity.type
_entity.pdbx_description
1 polymer ?
#
loop_
_entity_poly.entity_id
_entity_poly.type
_entity_poly.pdbx_seq_one_letter_code
_entity_poly.pdbx_strand_id
1 'polypeptide(L)'
;MAETLLPESFKISLAALFHDIGKIAQGVLELPSQDYRDRNTDLYQPFNKKQGRHTHEHALYTAAFIEKFANYFPEELNSSEWIEGEREDSFINLAAKHHKPETPLQWIITQADRLSSGFDQRWF
;
A
#
# COMPACT_ATOMS: atom_id res chain seq x y z
N MET A 1 -27.96 -15.77 -5.52
CA MET A 1 -27.59 -14.34 -5.48
C MET A 1 -26.18 -14.32 -4.93
N ALA A 2 -25.17 -14.09 -5.78
CA ALA A 2 -23.82 -13.85 -5.25
C ALA A 2 -23.92 -12.58 -4.41
N GLU A 3 -23.56 -12.67 -3.14
CA GLU A 3 -23.51 -11.54 -2.24
C GLU A 3 -22.43 -10.60 -2.79
N THR A 4 -22.86 -9.51 -3.42
CA THR A 4 -21.94 -8.52 -3.97
C THR A 4 -21.14 -8.00 -2.80
N LEU A 5 -19.82 -8.28 -2.76
CA LEU A 5 -18.92 -7.66 -1.79
C LEU A 5 -19.19 -6.16 -1.83
N LEU A 6 -19.46 -5.57 -0.66
CA LEU A 6 -19.59 -4.12 -0.56
C LEU A 6 -18.37 -3.48 -1.23
N PRO A 7 -18.53 -2.46 -2.08
CA PRO A 7 -17.43 -1.88 -2.85
C PRO A 7 -16.18 -1.57 -2.01
N GLU A 8 -16.39 -1.17 -0.75
CA GLU A 8 -15.35 -0.93 0.24
C GLU A 8 -14.52 -2.17 0.59
N SER A 9 -15.18 -3.31 0.87
CA SER A 9 -14.47 -4.55 1.21
C SER A 9 -13.69 -5.10 0.03
N PHE A 10 -14.17 -4.87 -1.20
CA PHE A 10 -13.41 -5.19 -2.42
C PHE A 10 -12.14 -4.34 -2.55
N LYS A 11 -12.23 -3.00 -2.38
CA LYS A 11 -11.06 -2.09 -2.40
C LYS A 11 -10.01 -2.52 -1.38
N ILE A 12 -10.44 -2.73 -0.14
CA ILE A 12 -9.54 -3.08 0.98
C ILE A 12 -8.90 -4.44 0.74
N SER A 13 -9.66 -5.44 0.27
CA SER A 13 -9.12 -6.78 -0.03
C SER A 13 -8.07 -6.72 -1.13
N LEU A 14 -8.33 -5.94 -2.18
CA LEU A 14 -7.38 -5.77 -3.26
C LEU A 14 -6.14 -5.00 -2.81
N ALA A 15 -6.30 -3.94 -2.01
CA ALA A 15 -5.16 -3.20 -1.47
C ALA A 15 -4.30 -4.09 -0.55
N ALA A 16 -4.94 -4.92 0.27
CA ALA A 16 -4.26 -5.92 1.09
C ALA A 16 -3.51 -6.96 0.25
N LEU A 17 -4.06 -7.40 -0.90
CA LEU A 17 -3.34 -8.28 -1.82
C LEU A 17 -2.08 -7.62 -2.38
N PHE A 18 -2.14 -6.32 -2.68
CA PHE A 18 -1.05 -5.57 -3.30
C PHE A 18 -0.08 -4.90 -2.31
N HIS A 19 -0.33 -4.95 -1.00
CA HIS A 19 0.43 -4.16 -0.01
C HIS A 19 1.95 -4.35 -0.12
N ASP A 20 2.38 -5.59 -0.36
CA ASP A 20 3.78 -6.00 -0.45
C ASP A 20 4.32 -6.16 -1.88
N ILE A 21 3.56 -5.77 -2.92
CA ILE A 21 3.98 -5.91 -4.33
C ILE A 21 5.32 -5.20 -4.60
N GLY A 22 5.63 -4.15 -3.84
CA GLY A 22 6.89 -3.44 -3.87
C GLY A 22 8.10 -4.31 -3.57
N LYS A 23 7.96 -5.44 -2.87
CA LYS A 23 9.06 -6.40 -2.66
C LYS A 23 9.52 -7.06 -3.95
N ILE A 24 8.62 -7.22 -4.93
CA ILE A 24 8.91 -7.71 -6.28
C ILE A 24 9.42 -6.56 -7.16
N ALA A 25 8.83 -5.38 -7.02
CA ALA A 25 9.15 -4.23 -7.85
C ALA A 25 10.50 -3.57 -7.49
N GLN A 26 10.91 -3.59 -6.22
CA GLN A 26 12.18 -3.00 -5.80
C GLN A 26 13.36 -3.66 -6.53
N GLY A 27 14.25 -2.83 -7.08
CA GLY A 27 15.42 -3.29 -7.85
C GLY A 27 15.17 -3.58 -9.33
N VAL A 28 13.92 -3.63 -9.80
CA VAL A 28 13.58 -3.81 -11.23
C VAL A 28 12.70 -2.69 -11.78
N LEU A 29 11.93 -2.01 -10.93
CA LEU A 29 11.07 -0.92 -11.32
C LEU A 29 11.82 0.41 -11.30
N GLU A 30 11.88 1.08 -12.45
CA GLU A 30 12.24 2.50 -12.49
C GLU A 30 11.12 3.35 -11.88
N LEU A 31 11.49 4.24 -10.96
CA LEU A 31 10.55 5.18 -10.33
C LEU A 31 9.97 6.15 -11.37
N PRO A 32 8.72 6.64 -11.20
CA PRO A 32 8.05 7.50 -12.19
C PRO A 32 8.80 8.80 -12.54
N SER A 33 9.61 9.33 -11.62
CA SER A 33 10.42 10.53 -11.84
C SER A 33 11.67 10.54 -10.96
N GLN A 34 12.65 11.38 -11.31
CA GLN A 34 13.92 11.49 -10.58
C GLN A 34 13.75 11.95 -9.12
N ASP A 35 12.74 12.79 -8.87
CA ASP A 35 12.39 13.34 -7.56
C ASP A 35 11.32 12.51 -6.82
N TYR A 36 10.85 11.40 -7.40
CA TYR A 36 9.74 10.61 -6.86
C TYR A 36 10.02 10.14 -5.43
N ARG A 37 11.24 9.66 -5.19
CA ARG A 37 11.67 9.19 -3.88
C ARG A 37 11.60 10.30 -2.84
N ASP A 38 12.13 11.47 -3.17
CA ASP A 38 12.20 12.61 -2.25
C ASP A 38 10.80 13.12 -1.88
N ARG A 39 9.87 13.12 -2.86
CA ARG A 39 8.48 13.55 -2.63
C ARG A 39 7.64 12.55 -1.83
N ASN A 40 7.96 11.26 -1.85
CA ASN A 40 7.07 10.21 -1.34
C ASN A 40 7.64 9.37 -0.19
N THR A 41 8.94 9.48 0.11
CA THR A 41 9.57 8.69 1.17
C THR A 41 8.93 8.95 2.53
N ASP A 42 8.77 10.23 2.90
CA ASP A 42 8.10 10.60 4.14
C ASP A 42 6.64 10.14 4.18
N LEU A 43 5.96 10.07 3.02
CA LEU A 43 4.56 9.69 2.95
C LEU A 43 4.36 8.20 3.25
N TYR A 44 5.19 7.32 2.69
CA TYR A 44 4.97 5.87 2.74
C TYR A 44 5.87 5.11 3.70
N GLN A 45 7.01 5.69 4.10
CA GLN A 45 8.01 4.97 4.89
C GLN A 45 8.13 5.55 6.30
N PRO A 46 8.03 4.72 7.36
CA PRO A 46 8.32 5.18 8.71
C PRO A 46 9.79 5.58 8.88
N PHE A 47 10.04 6.68 9.60
CA PHE A 47 11.38 7.14 9.94
C PHE A 47 11.89 6.46 11.22
N ASN A 48 12.97 5.69 11.11
CA ASN A 48 13.63 5.07 12.25
C ASN A 48 14.61 6.06 12.90
N LYS A 49 14.19 6.69 13.99
CA LYS A 49 15.01 7.66 14.74
C LYS A 49 16.33 7.09 15.25
N LYS A 50 16.41 5.79 15.55
CA LYS A 50 17.65 5.15 16.04
C LYS A 50 18.68 4.98 14.92
N GLN A 51 18.22 4.70 13.70
CA GLN A 51 19.07 4.51 12.52
C GLN A 51 19.25 5.80 11.70
N GLY A 52 18.50 6.86 11.99
CA GLY A 52 18.55 8.13 11.27
C GLY A 52 18.10 8.03 9.80
N ARG A 53 17.21 7.08 9.47
CA ARG A 53 16.76 6.84 8.09
C ARG A 53 15.34 6.27 8.00
N HIS A 54 14.73 6.41 6.82
CA HIS A 54 13.52 5.69 6.47
C HIS A 54 13.78 4.19 6.29
N THR A 55 12.71 3.41 6.50
CA THR A 55 12.72 1.94 6.43
C THR A 55 11.52 1.45 5.62
N HIS A 56 11.51 0.17 5.23
CA HIS A 56 10.45 -0.44 4.42
C HIS A 56 10.37 0.19 3.02
N GLU A 57 11.51 0.20 2.31
CA GLU A 57 11.63 0.75 0.96
C GLU A 57 10.59 0.18 -0.02
N HIS A 58 10.21 -1.08 0.17
CA HIS A 58 9.17 -1.71 -0.65
C HIS A 58 7.83 -0.97 -0.58
N ALA A 59 7.50 -0.26 0.50
CA ALA A 59 6.28 0.55 0.59
C ALA A 59 6.26 1.68 -0.46
N LEU A 60 7.41 2.35 -0.68
CA LEU A 60 7.58 3.34 -1.75
C LEU A 60 7.43 2.70 -3.13
N TYR A 61 7.97 1.50 -3.31
CA TYR A 61 7.86 0.77 -4.58
C TYR A 61 6.45 0.20 -4.83
N THR A 62 5.67 -0.10 -3.78
CA THR A 62 4.24 -0.42 -3.91
C THR A 62 3.48 0.76 -4.50
N ALA A 63 3.70 1.98 -3.98
CA ALA A 63 3.10 3.20 -4.54
C ALA A 63 3.52 3.41 -6.00
N ALA A 64 4.82 3.36 -6.28
CA ALA A 64 5.37 3.53 -7.63
C ALA A 64 4.82 2.51 -8.62
N PHE A 65 4.65 1.25 -8.20
CA PHE A 65 4.05 0.19 -9.01
C PHE A 65 2.61 0.55 -9.38
N ILE A 66 1.79 0.90 -8.39
CA ILE A 66 0.38 1.24 -8.61
C ILE A 66 0.24 2.43 -9.56
N GLU A 67 1.03 3.49 -9.37
CA GLU A 67 1.03 4.65 -10.29
C GLU A 67 1.44 4.26 -11.72
N LYS A 68 2.54 3.51 -11.88
CA LYS A 68 3.04 3.13 -13.20
C LYS A 68 2.05 2.26 -13.98
N PHE A 69 1.33 1.40 -13.28
CA PHE A 69 0.38 0.45 -13.87
C PHE A 69 -1.08 0.87 -13.70
N ALA A 70 -1.36 2.14 -13.37
CA ALA A 70 -2.71 2.66 -13.11
C ALA A 70 -3.74 2.27 -14.19
N ASN A 71 -3.34 2.29 -15.46
CA ASN A 71 -4.20 1.97 -16.61
C ASN A 71 -4.61 0.48 -16.72
N TYR A 72 -4.01 -0.40 -15.92
CA TYR A 72 -4.35 -1.83 -15.87
C TYR A 72 -5.27 -2.18 -14.69
N PHE A 73 -5.51 -1.23 -13.80
CA PHE A 73 -6.45 -1.38 -12.70
C PHE A 73 -7.84 -0.90 -13.10
N PRO A 74 -8.92 -1.44 -12.50
CA PRO A 74 -10.26 -0.88 -12.64
C PRO A 74 -10.28 0.61 -12.29
N GLU A 75 -10.95 1.42 -13.10
CA GLU A 75 -11.00 2.88 -12.93
C GLU A 75 -11.59 3.28 -11.57
N GLU A 76 -12.50 2.45 -11.05
CA GLU A 76 -13.14 2.61 -9.76
C GLU A 76 -12.11 2.68 -8.61
N LEU A 77 -10.97 1.96 -8.71
CA LEU A 77 -9.93 2.00 -7.67
C LEU A 77 -9.32 3.38 -7.47
N ASN A 78 -9.32 4.18 -8.53
CA ASN A 78 -8.72 5.50 -8.60
C ASN A 78 -9.77 6.64 -8.61
N SER A 79 -11.06 6.30 -8.59
CA SER A 79 -12.14 7.29 -8.58
C SER A 79 -12.22 7.97 -7.23
N SER A 80 -12.14 9.30 -7.20
CA SER A 80 -12.20 10.15 -6.00
C SER A 80 -13.53 10.12 -5.24
N GLU A 81 -14.53 9.37 -5.73
CA GLU A 81 -15.91 9.30 -5.20
C GLU A 81 -16.32 7.88 -4.79
N TRP A 82 -15.41 6.90 -4.82
CA TRP A 82 -15.76 5.50 -4.62
C TRP A 82 -16.07 5.13 -3.15
N ILE A 83 -15.46 5.81 -2.17
CA ILE A 83 -15.71 5.67 -0.72
C ILE A 83 -15.79 7.06 -0.04
N GLU A 84 -16.46 7.21 1.09
CA GLU A 84 -16.39 8.46 1.88
C GLU A 84 -14.99 8.58 2.55
N GLY A 85 -14.25 9.69 2.37
CA GLY A 85 -12.90 9.89 2.94
C GLY A 85 -11.71 9.59 2.00
N GLU A 86 -12.01 9.36 0.73
CA GLU A 86 -11.16 9.04 -0.44
C GLU A 86 -9.71 9.50 -0.49
N ARG A 87 -9.39 10.73 -0.09
CA ARG A 87 -8.03 11.24 -0.30
C ARG A 87 -7.00 10.46 0.54
N GLU A 88 -7.37 10.13 1.77
CA GLU A 88 -6.50 9.39 2.68
C GLU A 88 -6.49 7.89 2.32
N ASP A 89 -7.66 7.32 2.01
CA ASP A 89 -7.89 5.90 1.74
C ASP A 89 -8.09 5.57 0.24
N SER A 90 -7.32 6.25 -0.60
CA SER A 90 -7.16 5.87 -2.01
C SER A 90 -6.53 4.47 -2.11
N PHE A 91 -6.74 3.77 -3.23
CA PHE A 91 -6.20 2.41 -3.40
C PHE A 91 -4.68 2.35 -3.20
N ILE A 92 -3.96 3.32 -3.77
CA ILE A 92 -2.52 3.48 -3.60
C ILE A 92 -2.12 3.66 -2.13
N ASN A 93 -2.83 4.50 -1.38
CA ASN A 93 -2.50 4.74 0.02
C ASN A 93 -2.84 3.54 0.90
N LEU A 94 -3.98 2.89 0.68
CA LEU A 94 -4.36 1.66 1.40
C LEU A 94 -3.27 0.58 1.24
N ALA A 95 -2.74 0.40 0.03
CA ALA A 95 -1.68 -0.58 -0.23
C ALA A 95 -0.31 -0.11 0.32
N ALA A 96 0.10 1.12 0.04
CA ALA A 96 1.46 1.58 0.31
C ALA A 96 1.68 2.04 1.76
N LYS A 97 0.64 2.45 2.51
CA LYS A 97 0.77 2.89 3.90
C LYS A 97 0.71 1.76 4.93
N HIS A 98 0.79 0.49 4.55
CA HIS A 98 0.71 -0.63 5.51
C HIS A 98 1.81 -0.63 6.60
N HIS A 99 2.95 0.05 6.40
CA HIS A 99 3.98 0.29 7.44
C HIS A 99 3.87 1.64 8.15
N LYS A 100 3.04 2.55 7.64
CA LYS A 100 2.79 3.89 8.20
C LYS A 100 1.29 4.25 8.10
N PRO A 101 0.39 3.47 8.76
CA PRO A 101 -1.05 3.70 8.67
C PRO A 101 -1.47 4.94 9.45
N GLU A 102 -2.39 5.71 8.88
CA GLU A 102 -2.92 6.96 9.44
C GLU A 102 -4.44 6.86 9.68
N THR A 103 -5.15 6.00 8.95
CA THR A 103 -6.61 5.79 9.05
C THR A 103 -6.97 4.41 9.60
N PRO A 104 -8.20 4.21 10.11
CA PRO A 104 -8.67 2.88 10.49
C PRO A 104 -8.62 1.84 9.37
N LEU A 105 -8.89 2.22 8.12
CA LEU A 105 -8.87 1.27 6.99
C LEU A 105 -7.45 0.82 6.64
N GLN A 106 -6.47 1.72 6.69
CA GLN A 106 -5.05 1.35 6.54
C GLN A 106 -4.60 0.44 7.68
N TRP A 107 -5.06 0.71 8.91
CA TRP A 107 -4.77 -0.15 10.06
C TRP A 107 -5.31 -1.58 9.90
N ILE A 108 -6.47 -1.78 9.26
CA ILE A 108 -6.97 -3.13 8.95
C ILE A 108 -5.93 -3.92 8.15
N ILE A 109 -5.37 -3.32 7.10
CA ILE A 109 -4.35 -3.94 6.26
C ILE A 109 -3.07 -4.20 7.05
N THR A 110 -2.60 -3.23 7.84
CA THR A 110 -1.42 -3.38 8.71
C THR A 110 -1.59 -4.53 9.71
N GLN A 111 -2.76 -4.67 10.33
CA GLN A 111 -3.00 -5.77 11.27
C GLN A 111 -3.09 -7.12 10.55
N ALA A 112 -3.71 -7.17 9.37
CA ALA A 112 -3.75 -8.39 8.56
C ALA A 112 -2.34 -8.87 8.15
N ASP A 113 -1.46 -7.97 7.69
CA ASP A 113 -0.06 -8.26 7.41
C ASP A 113 0.66 -8.86 8.63
N ARG A 114 0.56 -8.20 9.79
CA ARG A 114 1.19 -8.67 11.04
C ARG A 114 0.67 -10.02 11.52
N LEU A 115 -0.64 -10.25 11.41
CA LEU A 115 -1.25 -11.52 11.79
C LEU A 115 -0.84 -12.65 10.85
N SER A 116 -0.73 -12.38 9.54
CA SER A 116 -0.33 -13.37 8.55
C SER A 116 1.16 -13.71 8.62
N SER A 117 2.03 -12.73 8.87
CA SER A 117 3.48 -12.94 9.01
C SER A 117 3.89 -13.74 10.25
N GLY A 118 3.07 -13.73 11.30
CA GLY A 118 3.25 -14.60 12.47
C GLY A 118 3.08 -16.10 12.16
N PHE A 119 2.34 -16.45 11.11
CA PHE A 119 2.13 -17.84 10.70
C PHE A 119 3.35 -18.45 9.98
N ASP A 120 4.22 -17.61 9.40
CA ASP A 120 5.40 -18.02 8.63
C ASP A 120 6.70 -18.08 9.45
N GLN A 121 6.68 -17.71 10.73
CA GLN A 121 7.85 -17.85 11.62
C GLN A 121 8.00 -19.30 12.09
N ARG A 122 8.50 -20.17 11.20
CA ARG A 122 9.15 -21.41 11.63
C ARG A 122 10.47 -21.05 12.30
N TRP A 123 10.44 -21.02 13.62
CA TRP A 123 11.63 -21.11 14.45
C TRP A 123 12.32 -22.46 14.14
N PHE A 124 13.44 -22.41 13.42
CA PHE A 124 14.41 -23.48 13.31
C PHE A 124 15.75 -23.00 13.84
#